data_AF-A0A1H7EIB7-F1
#
_entry.id   AF-A0A1H7EIB7-F1
#
_cell.length_a   1.000
_cell.length_b   1.000
_cell.length_c   1.000
_cell.angle_alpha   90.00
_cell.angle_beta   90.00
_cell.angle_gamma   90.00
#
_symmetry.space_group_name_H-M   'P 1'
#
loop_
_entity.id
_entity.type
_entity.pdbx_description
1 polymer ?
#
loop_
_entity_poly.entity_id
_entity_poly.type
_entity_poly.pdbx_seq_one_letter_code
_entity_poly.pdbx_strand_id
1 'polypeptide(L)' 'MSQISFSDAEHAGKRKKTRREVFLAEMELVLPWKALLKVIEPHYPVTGRGRRP' A
#
# COMPACT_ATOMS: atom_id res chain seq x y z
N MET A 1 -22.69 -6.61 -33.12
CA MET A 1 -22.45 -5.42 -32.27
C MET A 1 -22.60 -5.85 -30.83
N SER A 2 -21.55 -5.76 -30.01
CA SER A 2 -21.65 -6.02 -28.56
C SER A 2 -22.11 -4.73 -27.86
N GLN A 3 -23.29 -4.76 -27.25
CA GLN A 3 -23.81 -3.65 -26.47
C GLN A 3 -23.07 -3.59 -25.13
N ILE A 4 -22.43 -2.46 -24.85
CA ILE A 4 -21.74 -2.20 -23.58
C ILE A 4 -22.82 -1.83 -22.56
N SER A 5 -22.86 -2.53 -21.42
CA SER A 5 -23.80 -2.22 -20.34
C SER A 5 -23.38 -0.95 -19.59
N PHE A 6 -24.30 -0.29 -18.89
CA PHE A 6 -23.98 0.87 -18.06
C PHE A 6 -22.89 0.57 -17.03
N SER A 7 -22.91 -0.63 -16.43
CA SER A 7 -21.85 -1.11 -15.53
C SER A 7 -20.50 -1.22 -16.23
N ASP A 8 -20.45 -1.72 -17.47
CA ASP A 8 -19.20 -1.83 -18.21
C ASP A 8 -18.64 -0.46 -18.57
N ALA A 9 -19.49 0.51 -18.95
CA ALA A 9 -19.10 1.88 -19.23
C ALA A 9 -18.56 2.61 -17.97
N GLU A 10 -19.16 2.38 -16.81
CA GLU A 10 -18.68 2.93 -15.53
C GLU A 10 -17.31 2.38 -15.10
N HIS A 11 -17.01 1.13 -15.48
CA HIS A 11 -15.77 0.46 -15.15
C HIS A 11 -14.68 0.60 -16.24
N ALA A 12 -15.03 0.97 -17.46
CA ALA A 12 -14.11 1.05 -18.61
C ALA A 12 -12.90 1.98 -18.38
N GLY A 13 -13.04 3.01 -17.54
CA GLY A 13 -11.95 3.92 -17.17
C GLY A 13 -11.39 3.74 -15.76
N LYS A 14 -11.98 2.86 -14.93
CA LYS A 14 -11.61 2.71 -13.51
C LYS A 14 -10.74 1.48 -13.34
N ARG A 15 -9.47 1.68 -12.98
CA ARG A 15 -8.62 0.57 -12.53
C ARG A 15 -9.29 -0.10 -11.35
N LYS A 16 -9.57 -1.40 -11.46
CA LYS A 16 -10.06 -2.21 -10.34
C LYS A 16 -9.04 -2.10 -9.21
N LYS A 17 -9.48 -1.64 -8.04
CA LYS A 17 -8.62 -1.66 -6.85
C LYS A 17 -8.27 -3.11 -6.56
N THR A 18 -6.98 -3.39 -6.44
CA THR A 18 -6.55 -4.74 -6.09
C THR A 18 -6.83 -5.01 -4.61
N ARG A 19 -6.99 -6.27 -4.22
CA ARG A 19 -7.16 -6.64 -2.80
C ARG A 19 -6.02 -6.11 -1.93
N ARG A 20 -4.80 -6.05 -2.48
CA ARG A 20 -3.62 -5.45 -1.83
C ARG A 20 -3.77 -3.96 -1.59
N GLU A 21 -4.28 -3.20 -2.56
CA GLU A 21 -4.49 -1.75 -2.41
C GLU A 21 -5.55 -1.45 -1.35
N VAL A 22 -6.64 -2.24 -1.31
CA VAL A 22 -7.67 -2.13 -0.26
C VAL A 22 -7.06 -2.40 1.11
N PHE A 23 -6.33 -3.51 1.26
CA PHE A 23 -5.67 -3.88 2.50
C PHE A 23 -4.69 -2.81 2.99
N LEU A 24 -3.84 -2.27 2.11
CA LEU A 24 -2.90 -1.22 2.48
C LEU A 24 -3.62 0.06 2.91
N ALA A 25 -4.73 0.44 2.25
CA ALA A 25 -5.51 1.59 2.65
C ALA A 25 -6.15 1.43 4.05
N GLU A 26 -6.62 0.22 4.39
CA GLU A 26 -7.11 -0.09 5.74
C GLU A 26 -5.98 -0.05 6.77
N MET A 27 -4.79 -0.58 6.43
CA MET A 27 -3.62 -0.56 7.31
C MET A 27 -3.13 0.86 7.63
N GLU A 28 -3.20 1.79 6.68
CA GLU A 28 -2.87 3.20 6.93
C GLU A 28 -3.80 3.87 7.96
N LEU A 29 -5.05 3.40 8.09
CA LEU A 29 -5.99 3.91 9.10
C LEU A 29 -5.77 3.27 10.48
N VAL A 30 -5.43 1.98 10.51
CA VAL A 30 -5.27 1.21 11.75
C VAL A 30 -3.91 1.46 12.41
N LEU A 31 -2.87 1.71 11.61
CA LEU A 31 -1.50 1.82 12.10
C LEU A 31 -0.93 3.23 11.87
N PRO A 32 -0.51 3.96 12.92
CA PRO A 32 0.20 5.22 12.77
C PRO A 32 1.65 4.94 12.31
N TRP A 33 1.84 4.72 11.01
CA TRP A 33 3.13 4.30 10.44
C TRP A 33 4.30 5.18 10.87
N LYS A 34 4.09 6.50 10.90
CA LYS A 34 5.10 7.47 11.33
C LYS A 34 5.54 7.26 12.78
N ALA A 35 4.61 6.94 13.67
CA ALA A 35 4.92 6.69 15.07
C ALA A 35 5.70 5.38 15.23
N LEU A 36 5.30 4.34 14.50
CA LEU A 36 5.95 3.04 14.55
C LEU A 36 7.37 3.09 13.96
N LEU A 37 7.56 3.79 12.84
CA LEU A 37 8.87 4.03 12.25
C LEU A 37 9.80 4.76 13.23
N LYS A 38 9.31 5.79 13.93
CA LYS A 38 10.10 6.51 14.94
C LYS A 38 10.59 5.62 16.09
N VAL A 39 9.82 4.59 16.46
CA VAL A 39 10.21 3.62 17.49
C VAL A 39 11.26 2.63 16.97
N ILE A 40 11.15 2.22 15.71
CA ILE A 40 12.04 1.23 15.11
C ILE A 40 13.36 1.85 14.64
N GLU A 41 13.34 3.09 14.16
CA GLU A 41 14.47 3.79 13.53
C GLU A 41 15.77 3.75 14.35
N PRO A 42 15.79 3.95 15.68
CA PRO A 42 17.01 3.85 16.49
C PRO A 42 17.63 2.45 16.53
N HIS A 43 16.81 1.41 16.33
CA HIS A 43 17.22 0.01 16.35
C HIS A 43 17.48 -0.56 14.95
N TYR A 44 17.09 0.19 13.91
CA TYR A 44 17.19 -0.28 12.54
C TYR A 44 18.65 -0.19 12.05
N PRO A 45 19.18 -1.25 11.43
CA PRO A 45 20.58 -1.30 11.04
C PRO A 45 20.85 -0.37 9.83
N VAL A 46 21.49 0.79 10.06
CA VAL A 46 21.96 1.74 9.00
C VAL A 46 23.21 1.23 8.26
N THR A 47 23.11 0.81 7.00
CA THR A 47 24.26 0.28 6.24
C THR A 47 25.36 1.34 6.07
N GLY A 48 26.60 1.06 6.52
CA GLY A 48 27.72 1.99 6.28
C GLY A 48 28.95 1.94 7.19
N ARG A 49 28.96 1.19 8.30
CA ARG A 49 30.18 1.01 9.14
C ARG A 49 30.31 -0.43 9.63
N GLY A 50 31.14 -1.21 8.93
CA GLY A 50 31.57 -2.54 9.34
C GLY A 50 30.70 -3.72 8.88
N ARG A 51 31.22 -4.93 9.10
CA ARG A 51 30.52 -6.19 8.82
C ARG A 51 29.48 -6.44 9.91
N ARG A 52 28.24 -6.66 9.50
CA ARG A 52 27.15 -7.11 10.36
C ARG A 52 27.14 -8.65 10.43
N PRO A 53 26.71 -9.24 11.56
CA PRO A 53 26.58 -10.70 11.70
C PRO A 53 25.66 -11.29 10.63
#